data_AF-A0A3N7HIW6-F1
#
_entry.id   AF-A0A3N7HIW6-F1
#
_cell.length_a   1.000
_cell.length_b   1.000
_cell.length_c   1.000
_cell.angle_alpha   90.00
_cell.angle_beta   90.00
_cell.angle_gamma   90.00
#
_symmetry.space_group_name_H-M   'P 1'
#
loop_
_entity.id
_entity.type
_entity.pdbx_description
1 polymer ?
#
loop_
_entity_poly.entity_id
_entity_poly.type
_entity_poly.pdbx_seq_one_letter_code
_entity_poly.pdbx_strand_id
1 'polypeptide(L)'
;MEVVHVLVSKGVNVVPFKLNYTVDSVQGILNVTMDVEMLAHFDEWQRTRQDDLYEEAQDQWPTELLHARVIPAVDYVQVGPWHDKANGCRAVLPWAFGKFCNASEVVA
;
A
#
# COMPACT_ATOMS: atom_id res chain seq x y z
N MET A 1 10.86 -12.59 22.08
CA MET A 1 11.05 -11.40 22.94
C MET A 1 12.51 -11.10 23.28
N GLU A 2 13.46 -12.00 22.98
CA GLU A 2 14.89 -11.82 23.29
C GLU A 2 15.51 -10.54 22.67
N VAL A 3 15.13 -10.21 21.42
CA VAL A 3 15.61 -9.00 20.73
C VAL A 3 15.25 -7.72 21.49
N VAL A 4 14.05 -7.65 22.07
CA VAL A 4 13.60 -6.49 22.84
C VAL A 4 14.45 -6.31 24.10
N HIS A 5 14.77 -7.41 24.79
CA HIS A 5 15.62 -7.37 25.98
C HIS A 5 17.05 -6.91 25.66
N VAL A 6 17.62 -7.32 24.52
CA VAL A 6 18.94 -6.84 24.08
C VAL A 6 18.91 -5.33 23.78
N LEU A 7 17.87 -4.83 23.10
CA LEU A 7 17.72 -3.39 22.81
C LEU A 7 17.61 -2.56 24.09
N VAL A 8 16.81 -3.03 25.06
CA VAL A 8 16.70 -2.40 26.38
C VAL A 8 18.04 -2.40 27.12
N SER A 9 18.81 -3.49 27.05
CA SER A 9 20.15 -3.57 27.68
C SER A 9 21.17 -2.60 27.07
N LYS A 10 20.94 -2.14 25.83
CA LYS A 10 21.75 -1.11 25.16
C LYS A 10 21.26 0.32 25.43
N GLY A 11 20.27 0.48 26.30
CA GLY A 11 19.71 1.78 26.68
C GLY A 11 18.62 2.31 25.73
N VAL A 12 18.09 1.47 24.83
CA VAL A 12 16.97 1.87 23.94
C VAL A 12 15.67 1.85 24.73
N ASN A 13 14.93 2.97 24.69
CA ASN A 13 13.60 3.05 25.27
C ASN A 13 12.57 2.38 24.36
N VAL A 14 12.03 1.25 24.79
CA VAL A 14 11.00 0.50 24.05
C VAL A 14 9.64 0.78 24.69
N VAL A 15 8.77 1.49 23.97
CA VAL A 15 7.42 1.83 24.43
C VAL A 15 6.40 0.90 23.75
N PRO A 16 5.62 0.11 24.50
CA PRO A 16 4.58 -0.71 23.92
C PRO A 16 3.41 0.17 23.46
N PHE A 17 2.86 -0.12 22.28
CA PHE A 17 1.65 0.48 21.77
C PHE A 17 0.75 -0.60 21.18
N LYS A 18 -0.54 -0.28 21.04
CA LYS A 18 -1.55 -1.19 20.50
C LYS A 18 -2.11 -0.59 19.22
N LEU A 19 -2.11 -1.36 18.15
CA LEU A 19 -2.78 -1.01 16.91
C LEU A 19 -4.30 -1.12 17.09
N ASN A 20 -5.05 -0.20 16.51
CA ASN A 20 -6.52 -0.19 16.52
C ASN A 20 -7.14 -1.06 15.40
N TYR A 21 -6.31 -1.76 14.63
CA TYR A 21 -6.67 -2.67 13.56
C TYR A 21 -5.93 -4.01 13.70
N THR A 22 -6.40 -5.05 13.01
CA THR A 22 -5.70 -6.34 12.96
C THR A 22 -4.70 -6.35 11.81
N VAL A 23 -3.53 -6.95 12.02
CA VAL A 23 -2.48 -7.07 10.99
C VAL A 23 -3.02 -7.78 9.74
N ASP A 24 -3.80 -8.84 9.92
CA ASP A 24 -4.42 -9.59 8.81
C ASP A 24 -5.33 -8.70 7.93
N SER A 25 -6.07 -7.78 8.55
CA SER A 25 -6.95 -6.86 7.79
C SER A 25 -6.17 -5.87 6.93
N VAL A 26 -5.04 -5.36 7.45
CA VAL A 26 -4.20 -4.40 6.73
C VAL A 26 -3.32 -5.07 5.69
N GLN A 27 -2.88 -6.31 5.92
CA GLN A 27 -2.10 -7.06 4.93
C GLN A 27 -2.92 -7.34 3.66
N GLY A 28 -4.20 -7.68 3.80
CA GLY A 28 -5.09 -7.84 2.64
C GLY A 28 -5.27 -6.53 1.86
N ILE A 29 -5.45 -5.41 2.57
CA ILE A 29 -5.54 -4.08 1.94
C ILE A 29 -4.26 -3.75 1.19
N LEU A 30 -3.10 -3.93 1.84
CA LEU A 30 -1.80 -3.61 1.28
C LEU A 30 -1.54 -4.39 -0.01
N ASN A 31 -1.81 -5.70 -0.01
CA ASN A 31 -1.64 -6.54 -1.20
C ASN A 31 -2.47 -6.01 -2.37
N VAL A 32 -3.77 -5.74 -2.14
CA VAL A 32 -4.67 -5.24 -3.18
C VAL A 32 -4.20 -3.87 -3.73
N THR A 33 -3.81 -2.95 -2.85
CA THR A 33 -3.37 -1.62 -3.29
C THR A 33 -2.05 -1.67 -4.05
N MET A 34 -1.07 -2.45 -3.55
CA MET A 34 0.23 -2.56 -4.19
C MET A 34 0.12 -3.24 -5.57
N ASP A 35 -0.68 -4.29 -5.70
CA ASP A 35 -0.88 -5.01 -6.95
C ASP A 35 -1.54 -4.11 -8.01
N VAL A 36 -2.59 -3.36 -7.63
CA VAL A 36 -3.30 -2.47 -8.56
C VAL A 36 -2.43 -1.28 -8.97
N GLU A 37 -1.71 -0.66 -8.03
CA GLU A 37 -0.83 0.47 -8.33
C GLU A 37 0.36 0.04 -9.19
N MET A 38 0.95 -1.13 -8.92
CA MET A 38 1.98 -1.73 -9.76
C MET A 38 1.47 -2.01 -11.18
N LEU A 39 0.29 -2.61 -11.31
CA LEU A 39 -0.32 -2.86 -12.62
C LEU A 39 -0.56 -1.56 -13.40
N ALA A 40 -1.08 -0.52 -12.73
CA ALA A 40 -1.31 0.78 -13.35
C ALA A 40 0.00 1.45 -13.79
N HIS A 41 1.10 1.26 -13.04
CA HIS A 41 2.41 1.80 -13.38
C HIS A 41 2.94 1.24 -14.71
N PHE A 42 2.74 -0.05 -14.97
CA PHE A 42 3.26 -0.74 -16.16
C PHE A 42 2.26 -0.86 -17.32
N ASP A 43 1.06 -0.31 -17.16
CA ASP A 43 -0.03 -0.40 -18.13
C ASP A 43 0.36 0.13 -19.52
N GLU A 44 1.15 1.21 -19.58
CA GLU A 44 1.62 1.77 -20.85
C GLU A 44 2.67 0.88 -21.53
N TRP A 45 3.56 0.27 -20.75
CA TRP A 45 4.57 -0.66 -21.27
C TRP A 45 3.91 -1.91 -21.87
N GLN A 46 2.85 -2.40 -21.23
CA GLN A 46 2.05 -3.51 -21.75
C GLN A 46 1.35 -3.17 -23.06
N ARG A 47 0.78 -1.96 -23.18
CA ARG A 47 0.11 -1.52 -24.42
C ARG A 47 1.07 -1.29 -25.57
N THR A 48 2.29 -0.85 -25.26
CA THR A 48 3.34 -0.59 -26.24
C THR A 48 4.24 -1.79 -26.53
N ARG A 49 3.97 -2.94 -25.89
CA ARG A 49 4.77 -4.19 -25.98
C ARG A 49 6.24 -3.97 -25.59
N GLN A 50 6.44 -3.28 -24.48
CA GLN A 50 7.74 -2.99 -23.88
C GLN A 50 7.95 -3.71 -22.56
N ASP A 51 7.16 -4.75 -22.29
CA ASP A 51 7.24 -5.57 -21.08
C ASP A 51 8.63 -6.22 -20.90
N ASP A 52 9.31 -6.43 -22.01
CA ASP A 52 10.64 -7.01 -22.14
C ASP A 52 11.75 -6.08 -21.59
N LEU A 53 11.48 -4.76 -21.46
CA LEU A 53 12.44 -3.77 -20.94
C LEU A 53 12.65 -3.88 -19.43
N TYR A 54 11.76 -4.57 -18.72
CA TYR A 54 11.89 -4.74 -17.29
C TYR A 54 12.86 -5.88 -16.97
N GLU A 55 14.17 -5.60 -17.02
CA GLU A 55 15.23 -6.62 -16.93
C GLU A 55 15.38 -7.23 -15.52
N GLU A 56 15.08 -6.48 -14.45
CA GLU A 56 15.44 -6.84 -13.06
C GLU A 56 14.47 -7.82 -12.36
N ALA A 57 13.23 -7.99 -12.85
CA ALA A 57 12.25 -8.89 -12.21
C ALA A 57 11.45 -9.75 -13.20
N GLN A 58 12.11 -10.20 -14.28
CA GLN A 58 11.55 -11.18 -15.22
C GLN A 58 11.18 -12.53 -14.58
N ASP A 59 11.69 -12.83 -13.38
CA ASP A 59 11.35 -14.05 -12.63
C ASP A 59 10.01 -13.95 -11.90
N GLN A 60 9.59 -12.74 -11.51
CA GLN A 60 8.28 -12.46 -10.91
C GLN A 60 7.23 -12.05 -11.97
N TRP A 61 7.70 -11.55 -13.11
CA TRP A 61 6.90 -11.26 -14.30
C TRP A 61 6.59 -12.56 -15.08
N PRO A 62 5.36 -12.82 -15.59
CA PRO A 62 4.14 -12.02 -15.52
C PRO A 62 3.18 -12.44 -14.38
N THR A 63 3.62 -13.26 -13.42
CA THR A 63 2.73 -13.87 -12.42
C THR A 63 2.01 -12.82 -11.57
N GLU A 64 2.74 -11.82 -11.07
CA GLU A 64 2.15 -10.76 -10.24
C GLU A 64 1.22 -9.84 -11.04
N LEU A 65 1.49 -9.62 -12.33
CA LEU A 65 0.57 -8.88 -13.21
C LEU A 65 -0.74 -9.64 -13.45
N LEU A 66 -0.64 -10.95 -13.66
CA LEU A 66 -1.82 -11.79 -13.85
C LEU A 66 -2.68 -11.79 -12.59
N HIS A 67 -2.04 -11.81 -11.42
CA HIS A 67 -2.71 -11.65 -10.14
C HIS A 67 -3.38 -10.28 -9.99
N ALA A 68 -2.68 -9.20 -10.30
CA ALA A 68 -3.25 -7.85 -10.23
C ALA A 68 -4.44 -7.65 -11.18
N ARG A 69 -4.44 -8.29 -12.36
CA ARG A 69 -5.51 -8.16 -13.37
C ARG A 69 -6.83 -8.80 -12.97
N VAL A 70 -6.83 -9.75 -12.02
CA VAL A 70 -8.07 -10.34 -11.53
C VAL A 70 -8.75 -9.50 -10.46
N ILE A 71 -8.08 -8.45 -9.96
CA ILE A 71 -8.63 -7.53 -8.96
C ILE A 71 -9.63 -6.59 -9.65
N PRO A 72 -10.92 -6.63 -9.30
CA PRO A 72 -11.90 -5.76 -9.90
C PRO A 72 -11.81 -4.35 -9.30
N ALA A 73 -12.16 -3.33 -10.09
CA ALA A 73 -12.13 -1.93 -9.65
C ALA A 73 -12.98 -1.67 -8.40
N VAL A 74 -14.05 -2.45 -8.18
CA VAL A 74 -14.89 -2.34 -6.97
C VAL A 74 -14.11 -2.70 -5.71
N ASP A 75 -13.27 -3.73 -5.76
CA ASP A 75 -12.46 -4.15 -4.60
C ASP A 75 -11.38 -3.12 -4.30
N TYR A 76 -10.78 -2.53 -5.34
CA TYR A 76 -9.85 -1.40 -5.19
C TYR A 76 -10.51 -0.14 -4.58
N VAL A 77 -11.72 0.21 -5.02
CA VAL A 77 -12.44 1.36 -4.44
C VAL A 77 -12.87 1.07 -3.00
N GLN A 78 -13.20 -0.17 -2.66
CA GLN A 78 -13.59 -0.56 -1.30
C GLN A 78 -12.42 -0.57 -0.31
N VAL A 79 -11.18 -0.73 -0.76
CA VAL A 79 -10.00 -0.56 0.10
C VAL A 79 -9.63 0.91 0.37
N GLY A 80 -9.99 1.84 -0.52
CA GLY A 80 -9.73 3.28 -0.39
C GLY A 80 -10.17 3.94 0.94
N PRO A 81 -11.39 3.70 1.46
CA PRO A 81 -11.84 4.21 2.75
C PRO A 81 -10.98 3.81 3.97
N TRP A 82 -10.17 2.74 3.85
CA TRP A 82 -9.22 2.33 4.89
C TRP A 82 -7.89 3.09 4.78
N HIS A 83 -7.41 3.34 3.57
CA HIS A 83 -6.26 4.20 3.30
C HIS A 83 -6.49 5.63 3.83
N ASP A 84 -7.73 6.09 3.71
CA ASP A 84 -8.19 7.39 4.22
C ASP A 84 -8.30 7.47 5.75
N LYS A 85 -8.80 6.40 6.38
CA LYS A 85 -8.90 6.32 7.85
C LYS A 85 -7.54 6.18 8.51
N ALA A 86 -6.58 5.51 7.87
CA ALA A 86 -5.22 5.37 8.38
C ALA A 86 -4.43 6.69 8.32
N ASN A 87 -4.74 7.56 7.35
CA ASN A 87 -4.07 8.86 7.15
C ASN A 87 -4.90 10.07 7.63
N GLY A 88 -6.08 9.84 8.25
CA GLY A 88 -6.97 10.90 8.73
C GLY A 88 -7.62 11.77 7.64
N CYS A 89 -7.33 11.55 6.36
CA CYS A 89 -7.86 12.32 5.23
C CYS A 89 -8.82 11.46 4.42
N ARG A 90 -10.06 11.93 4.21
CA ARG A 90 -11.05 11.31 3.32
C ARG A 90 -10.77 11.74 1.88
N ALA A 91 -10.12 10.91 1.07
CA ALA A 91 -9.97 11.11 -0.36
C ALA A 91 -11.30 10.81 -1.06
N VAL A 92 -12.02 11.87 -1.38
CA VAL A 92 -12.94 11.81 -2.52
C VAL A 92 -12.07 11.74 -3.77
N LEU A 93 -12.33 10.75 -4.62
CA LEU A 93 -11.67 10.44 -5.89
C LEU A 93 -11.07 11.66 -6.64
N PRO A 94 -9.96 11.50 -7.39
CA PRO A 94 -9.16 12.61 -7.94
C PRO A 94 -9.85 13.56 -8.92
N TRP A 95 -11.12 13.35 -9.25
CA TRP A 95 -11.86 14.16 -10.24
C TRP A 95 -12.89 15.10 -9.62
N ALA A 96 -13.02 15.13 -8.29
CA ALA A 96 -13.84 16.12 -7.60
C ALA A 96 -12.94 17.15 -6.92
N PHE A 97 -13.05 18.41 -7.36
CA PHE A 97 -12.45 19.58 -6.72
C PHE A 97 -12.59 19.51 -5.18
N GLY A 98 -11.50 19.18 -4.47
CA GLY A 98 -11.46 19.04 -3.03
C GLY A 98 -10.03 19.26 -2.52
N LYS A 99 -9.90 20.04 -1.44
CA LYS A 99 -8.64 20.61 -0.95
C LYS A 99 -7.53 19.57 -0.70
N PHE A 100 -6.31 19.93 -1.08
CA PHE A 100 -5.07 19.28 -0.65
C PHE A 100 -4.96 19.27 0.88
N CYS A 101 -4.78 18.09 1.49
CA CYS A 101 -4.40 17.98 2.90
C CYS A 101 -2.96 18.52 3.06
N ASN A 102 -2.76 19.43 4.02
CA ASN A 102 -1.44 19.96 4.37
C ASN A 102 -0.78 19.01 5.39
N ALA A 103 0.53 18.77 5.26
CA ALA A 103 1.27 17.75 6.01
C ALA A 103 1.31 17.92 7.54
N SER A 104 0.69 18.97 8.10
CA SER A 104 0.67 19.28 9.52
C SER A 104 -0.41 18.58 10.34
N GLU A 105 -1.37 17.87 9.71
CA GLU A 105 -2.51 17.24 10.42
C GLU A 105 -2.33 15.74 10.68
N VAL A 106 -1.16 15.16 10.34
CA VAL A 106 -0.90 13.70 10.43
C VAL A 106 -0.51 13.23 11.84
N VAL A 107 -0.39 14.12 12.83
CA VAL A 107 -0.01 13.74 14.21
C VAL A 107 -0.90 14.43 15.23
N ALA A 108 -2.06 13.83 15.53
CA ALA A 108 -2.80 14.05 16.78
C ALA A 108 -3.62 12.80 17.13
#